data_AF-A0A286C7U3-F1
#
_entry.id   AF-A0A286C7U3-F1
#
_cell.length_a   1.000
_cell.length_b   1.000
_cell.length_c   1.000
_cell.angle_alpha   90.00
_cell.angle_beta   90.00
_cell.angle_gamma   90.00
#
_symmetry.space_group_name_H-M   'P 1'
#
loop_
_entity.id
_entity.type
_entity.pdbx_description
1 polymer ?
#
loop_
_entity_poly.entity_id
_entity_poly.type
_entity_poly.pdbx_seq_one_letter_code
_entity_poly.pdbx_strand_id
1 'polypeptide(L)'
;MIIEQGFYENVEGNPTQQVSVEVACALEGLNDAYAVTHTSDDKRAKRYHRCICTGLAYLLRLQCTRNGTETERGGFGLTPENRTQRIDITGHAANAFMKSVENGIERALPP
;
A
#
# COMPACT_ATOMS: atom_id res chain seq x y z
N MET A 1 -15.82 5.11 2.75
CA MET A 1 -14.89 4.94 1.61
C MET A 1 -15.43 3.82 0.73
N ILE A 2 -15.64 4.08 -0.56
CA ILE A 2 -16.12 3.06 -1.51
C ILE A 2 -14.92 2.71 -2.37
N ILE A 3 -14.42 1.48 -2.26
CA ILE A 3 -13.38 0.95 -3.13
C ILE A 3 -14.07 0.61 -4.46
N GLU A 4 -13.63 1.22 -5.56
CA GLU A 4 -14.22 0.94 -6.88
C GLU A 4 -14.12 -0.54 -7.24
N GLN A 5 -15.17 -1.05 -7.89
CA GLN A 5 -15.25 -2.43 -8.35
C GLN A 5 -14.14 -2.69 -9.39
N GLY A 6 -13.25 -3.64 -9.13
CA GLY A 6 -12.08 -3.94 -9.99
C GLY A 6 -10.74 -3.41 -9.45
N PHE A 7 -10.75 -2.62 -8.38
CA PHE A 7 -9.54 -2.10 -7.75
C PHE A 7 -8.53 -3.20 -7.37
N TYR A 8 -9.02 -4.35 -6.88
CA TYR A 8 -8.17 -5.47 -6.49
C TYR A 8 -7.47 -6.13 -7.68
N GLU A 9 -8.18 -6.31 -8.80
CA GLU A 9 -7.57 -6.78 -10.05
C GLU A 9 -6.57 -5.76 -10.60
N ASN A 10 -6.84 -4.46 -10.44
CA ASN A 10 -5.99 -3.39 -10.93
C ASN A 10 -4.70 -3.21 -10.11
N VAL A 11 -4.74 -3.35 -8.79
CA VAL A 11 -3.53 -3.39 -7.95
C VAL A 11 -2.71 -4.66 -8.21
N GLU A 12 -3.37 -5.81 -8.42
CA GLU A 12 -2.68 -7.07 -8.70
C GLU A 12 -2.06 -7.09 -10.12
N GLY A 13 -2.70 -6.44 -11.10
CA GLY A 13 -2.30 -6.47 -12.50
C GLY A 13 -1.50 -5.26 -13.01
N ASN A 14 -1.85 -4.02 -12.61
CA ASN A 14 -1.26 -2.77 -13.13
C ASN A 14 -1.23 -1.65 -12.08
N PRO A 15 -0.46 -1.79 -10.98
CA PRO A 15 -0.45 -0.82 -9.88
C PRO A 15 0.01 0.59 -10.29
N THR A 16 0.78 0.73 -11.37
CA THR A 16 1.27 2.02 -11.89
C THR A 16 0.20 2.87 -12.57
N GLN A 17 -0.98 2.31 -12.87
CA GLN A 17 -2.11 3.07 -13.41
C GLN A 17 -3.03 3.64 -12.33
N GLN A 18 -2.78 3.32 -11.06
CA GLN A 18 -3.60 3.76 -9.93
C GLN A 18 -3.00 5.00 -9.28
N VAL A 19 -3.85 5.90 -8.82
CA VAL A 19 -3.39 7.06 -8.03
C VAL A 19 -2.90 6.53 -6.69
N SER A 20 -1.72 6.97 -6.24
CA SER A 20 -1.07 6.40 -5.04
C SER A 20 -1.91 6.51 -3.76
N VAL A 21 -2.84 7.47 -3.70
CA VAL A 21 -3.83 7.59 -2.61
C VAL A 21 -4.77 6.39 -2.56
N GLU A 22 -5.24 5.88 -3.70
CA GLU A 22 -6.18 4.76 -3.78
C GLU A 22 -5.50 3.48 -3.33
N VAL A 23 -4.23 3.29 -3.74
CA VAL A 23 -3.40 2.17 -3.29
C VAL A 23 -3.17 2.23 -1.78
N ALA A 24 -2.76 3.37 -1.24
CA ALA A 24 -2.53 3.54 0.19
C ALA A 24 -3.81 3.30 1.01
N CYS A 25 -4.93 3.89 0.61
CA CYS A 25 -6.23 3.73 1.26
C CYS A 25 -6.71 2.28 1.23
N ALA A 26 -6.64 1.62 0.08
CA ALA A 26 -7.16 0.26 -0.03
C ALA A 26 -6.28 -0.76 0.69
N LEU A 27 -4.97 -0.52 0.79
CA LEU A 27 -4.09 -1.35 1.63
C LEU A 27 -4.47 -1.29 3.09
N GLU A 28 -4.90 -0.13 3.59
CA GLU A 28 -5.43 0.00 4.94
C GLU A 28 -6.64 -0.92 5.16
N GLY A 29 -7.63 -0.87 4.27
CA GLY A 29 -8.83 -1.73 4.35
C GLY A 29 -8.54 -3.21 4.09
N LEU A 30 -7.56 -3.54 3.23
CA LEU A 30 -7.12 -4.90 2.99
C LEU A 30 -6.44 -5.51 4.22
N ASN A 31 -5.67 -4.72 4.96
CA ASN A 31 -5.10 -5.17 6.23
C ASN A 31 -6.19 -5.48 7.26
N ASP A 32 -7.22 -4.65 7.35
CA ASP A 32 -8.36 -4.91 8.25
C ASP A 32 -9.12 -6.18 7.84
N ALA A 33 -9.36 -6.37 6.54
CA ALA A 33 -9.99 -7.57 6.01
C ALA A 33 -9.11 -8.82 6.20
N TYR A 34 -7.79 -8.69 6.05
CA TYR A 34 -6.83 -9.76 6.29
C TYR A 34 -6.84 -10.18 7.77
N ALA A 35 -6.82 -9.25 8.71
CA ALA A 35 -6.86 -9.54 10.15
C ALA A 35 -8.07 -10.42 10.51
N VAL A 36 -9.25 -10.13 9.96
CA VAL A 36 -10.49 -10.91 10.20
C VAL A 36 -10.47 -12.28 9.52
N THR A 37 -9.98 -12.33 8.29
CA THR A 37 -10.00 -13.58 7.49
C THR A 37 -8.89 -14.55 7.87
N HIS A 38 -7.74 -14.04 8.31
CA HIS A 38 -6.61 -14.85 8.72
C HIS A 38 -6.91 -15.65 9.99
N THR A 39 -7.60 -15.06 10.97
CA THR A 39 -8.00 -15.75 12.20
C THR A 39 -9.08 -16.82 11.97
N SER A 40 -9.75 -16.78 10.82
CA SER A 40 -10.90 -17.63 10.49
C SER A 40 -10.55 -18.73 9.45
N ASP A 41 -9.26 -18.89 9.09
CA ASP A 41 -8.76 -19.79 8.03
C ASP A 41 -9.52 -19.64 6.69
N ASP A 42 -9.95 -18.41 6.38
CA ASP A 42 -10.67 -18.12 5.14
C ASP A 42 -9.69 -18.16 3.95
N LYS A 43 -10.08 -18.88 2.88
CA LYS A 43 -9.28 -19.01 1.65
C LYS A 43 -8.91 -17.67 1.01
N ARG A 44 -9.66 -16.61 1.26
CA ARG A 44 -9.39 -15.24 0.79
C ARG A 44 -8.17 -14.61 1.44
N ALA A 45 -7.77 -15.05 2.65
CA ALA A 45 -6.61 -14.51 3.36
C ALA A 45 -5.32 -14.56 2.52
N LYS A 46 -5.12 -15.65 1.75
CA LYS A 46 -3.97 -15.77 0.83
C LYS A 46 -4.00 -14.73 -0.29
N ARG A 47 -5.18 -14.43 -0.84
CA ARG A 47 -5.34 -13.39 -1.88
C ARG A 47 -5.06 -12.01 -1.29
N TYR A 48 -5.61 -11.70 -0.12
CA TYR A 48 -5.37 -10.42 0.56
C TYR A 48 -3.90 -10.22 0.90
N HIS A 49 -3.23 -11.24 1.45
CA HIS A 49 -1.79 -11.18 1.72
C HIS A 49 -0.99 -10.83 0.46
N ARG A 50 -1.29 -11.47 -0.68
CA ARG A 50 -0.62 -11.17 -1.96
C ARG A 50 -0.87 -9.73 -2.42
N CYS A 51 -2.11 -9.26 -2.37
CA CYS A 51 -2.47 -7.88 -2.72
C CYS A 51 -1.72 -6.87 -1.82
N ILE A 52 -1.67 -7.14 -0.51
CA ILE A 52 -0.96 -6.30 0.46
C ILE A 52 0.52 -6.21 0.10
N CYS A 53 1.18 -7.35 -0.11
CA CYS A 53 2.60 -7.40 -0.47
C CYS A 53 2.91 -6.62 -1.76
N THR A 54 2.07 -6.76 -2.78
CA THR A 54 2.22 -6.04 -4.06
C THR A 54 2.04 -4.53 -3.89
N GLY A 55 1.02 -4.11 -3.15
CA GLY A 55 0.77 -2.69 -2.91
C GLY A 55 1.85 -2.03 -2.03
N LEU A 56 2.32 -2.70 -0.98
CA LEU A 56 3.44 -2.19 -0.16
C LEU A 56 4.70 -2.01 -1.01
N ALA A 57 5.00 -2.96 -1.90
CA ALA A 57 6.12 -2.86 -2.83
C ALA A 57 6.00 -1.66 -3.78
N TYR A 58 4.78 -1.36 -4.23
CA TYR A 58 4.49 -0.19 -5.05
C TYR A 58 4.70 1.11 -4.26
N LEU A 59 4.15 1.21 -3.04
CA LEU A 59 4.33 2.38 -2.17
C LEU A 59 5.81 2.63 -1.88
N LEU A 60 6.61 1.61 -1.59
CA LEU A 60 8.06 1.77 -1.38
C LEU A 60 8.78 2.39 -2.58
N ARG A 61 8.33 2.12 -3.82
CA ARG A 61 8.90 2.75 -5.03
C ARG A 61 8.54 4.24 -5.15
N LEU A 62 7.46 4.65 -4.50
CA LEU A 62 6.97 6.02 -4.44
C LEU A 62 7.50 6.81 -3.25
N GLN A 63 8.21 6.14 -2.33
CA GLN A 63 8.81 6.80 -1.18
C GLN A 63 9.88 7.79 -1.65
N CYS A 64 9.79 9.03 -1.19
CA CYS A 64 10.77 10.06 -1.48
C CYS A 64 12.06 9.81 -0.68
N THR A 65 13.07 9.23 -1.32
CA THR A 65 14.29 8.76 -0.65
C THR A 65 15.50 9.69 -0.78
N ARG A 66 15.71 10.37 -1.92
CA ARG A 66 16.93 11.19 -2.16
C ARG A 66 16.81 12.41 -3.06
N ASN A 67 15.79 12.52 -3.92
CA ASN A 67 15.72 13.58 -4.95
C ASN A 67 14.67 14.67 -4.68
N GLY A 68 14.04 14.68 -3.50
CA GLY A 68 13.13 15.74 -3.05
C GLY A 68 13.84 16.77 -2.18
N THR A 69 13.12 17.83 -1.82
CA THR A 69 13.54 18.71 -0.71
C THR A 69 13.66 17.89 0.59
N GLU A 70 14.52 18.27 1.55
CA GLU A 70 14.63 17.54 2.83
C GLU A 70 13.26 17.36 3.52
N THR A 71 12.35 18.31 3.29
CA THR A 71 10.97 18.32 3.79
C THR A 71 10.08 17.20 3.25
N GLU A 72 10.41 16.61 2.10
CA GLU A 72 9.59 15.55 1.47
C GLU A 72 10.13 14.15 1.77
N ARG A 73 11.31 14.05 2.39
CA ARG A 73 11.97 12.78 2.66
C ARG A 73 11.11 11.88 3.55
N GLY A 74 10.96 10.63 3.13
CA GLY A 74 10.13 9.63 3.84
C GLY A 74 8.63 9.73 3.55
N GLY A 75 8.16 10.81 2.91
CA GLY A 75 6.81 10.92 2.39
C GLY A 75 6.59 10.10 1.11
N PHE A 76 5.35 10.05 0.67
CA PHE A 76 4.94 9.29 -0.53
C PHE A 76 4.37 10.21 -1.60
N GLY A 77 4.82 9.99 -2.84
CA GLY A 77 4.42 10.74 -4.02
C GLY A 77 3.09 10.30 -4.62
N LEU A 78 2.58 11.10 -5.58
CA LEU A 78 1.31 10.86 -6.27
C LEU A 78 1.38 9.73 -7.31
N THR A 79 2.46 9.67 -8.08
CA THR A 79 2.76 8.61 -9.07
C THR A 79 4.28 8.42 -9.19
N PRO A 80 4.78 7.36 -9.88
CA PRO A 80 6.21 7.19 -10.10
C PRO A 80 6.87 8.37 -10.85
N GLU A 81 6.12 9.02 -11.75
CA GLU A 81 6.51 10.16 -12.58
C GLU A 81 6.33 11.49 -11.85
N ASN A 82 5.33 11.59 -10.95
CA ASN A 82 5.09 12.76 -10.10
C ASN A 82 5.25 12.39 -8.62
N ARG A 83 6.46 12.57 -8.11
CA ARG A 83 6.82 12.25 -6.72
C ARG A 83 6.54 13.39 -5.73
N THR A 84 5.74 14.38 -6.10
CA THR A 84 5.35 15.45 -5.18
C THR A 84 4.66 14.83 -3.97
N GLN A 85 5.19 15.09 -2.78
CA GLN A 85 4.66 14.51 -1.55
C GLN A 85 3.25 15.02 -1.28
N ARG A 86 2.37 14.13 -0.81
CA ARG A 86 1.09 14.55 -0.24
C ARG A 86 0.86 13.92 1.13
N ILE A 87 0.33 14.73 2.04
CA ILE A 87 0.13 14.36 3.45
C ILE A 87 -0.92 13.26 3.61
N ASP A 88 -1.98 13.27 2.82
CA ASP A 88 -3.03 12.24 2.82
C ASP A 88 -2.47 10.89 2.37
N ILE A 89 -1.72 10.85 1.28
CA ILE A 89 -1.05 9.63 0.78
C ILE A 89 -0.07 9.10 1.82
N THR A 90 0.73 9.99 2.40
CA THR A 90 1.73 9.61 3.41
C THR A 90 1.06 9.02 4.65
N GLY A 91 -0.04 9.61 5.11
CA GLY A 91 -0.81 9.11 6.26
C GLY A 91 -1.37 7.71 6.02
N HIS A 92 -2.04 7.48 4.89
CA HIS A 92 -2.57 6.16 4.55
C HIS A 92 -1.47 5.13 4.32
N ALA A 93 -0.36 5.52 3.69
CA ALA A 93 0.78 4.64 3.47
C ALA A 93 1.37 4.20 4.81
N ALA A 94 1.66 5.15 5.71
CA ALA A 94 2.17 4.85 7.05
C ALA A 94 1.23 3.91 7.82
N ASN A 95 -0.08 4.17 7.77
CA ASN A 95 -1.07 3.33 8.43
C ASN A 95 -1.11 1.91 7.84
N ALA A 96 -1.08 1.80 6.50
CA ALA A 96 -1.00 0.51 5.82
C ALA A 96 0.26 -0.27 6.21
N PHE A 97 1.43 0.38 6.31
CA PHE A 97 2.66 -0.27 6.78
C PHE A 97 2.53 -0.76 8.23
N MET A 98 2.02 0.08 9.14
CA MET A 98 1.84 -0.30 10.55
C MET A 98 0.92 -1.52 10.69
N LYS A 99 -0.25 -1.49 10.04
CA LYS A 99 -1.20 -2.61 10.07
C LYS A 99 -0.64 -3.89 9.43
N SER A 100 0.19 -3.76 8.39
CA SER A 100 0.86 -4.91 7.79
C SER A 100 1.85 -5.56 8.72
N VAL A 101 2.62 -4.78 9.48
CA VAL A 101 3.50 -5.32 10.54
C VAL A 101 2.68 -6.00 11.64
N GLU A 102 1.58 -5.38 12.09
CA GLU A 102 0.67 -5.98 13.08
C GLU A 102 0.09 -7.33 12.61
N ASN A 103 -0.15 -7.45 11.30
CA ASN A 103 -0.62 -8.67 10.65
C ASN A 103 0.49 -9.70 10.37
N GLY A 104 1.74 -9.45 10.77
CA GLY A 104 2.89 -10.32 10.47
C GLY A 104 3.31 -10.32 8.99
N ILE A 105 2.87 -9.33 8.21
CA ILE A 105 3.21 -9.15 6.80
C ILE A 105 4.46 -8.28 6.71
N GLU A 106 5.60 -8.91 6.99
CA GLU A 106 6.90 -8.29 6.78
C GLU A 106 7.44 -8.70 5.42
N ARG A 107 7.52 -7.76 4.48
CA ARG A 107 8.33 -7.99 3.29
C ARG A 107 9.78 -7.79 3.70
N ALA A 108 10.58 -8.86 3.63
CA ALA A 108 12.04 -8.71 3.63
C ALA A 108 12.40 -7.74 2.49
N LEU A 109 12.83 -6.53 2.84
CA LEU A 109 13.42 -5.62 1.87
C LEU A 109 14.60 -6.37 1.24
N PRO A 110 14.72 -6.45 -0.10
CA PRO A 110 15.96 -6.95 -0.68
C PRO A 110 17.11 -6.08 -0.16
N PRO A 111 18.28 -6.68 0.14
CA PRO A 111 19.43 -6.00 0.71
C PRO A 111 19.95 -4.86 -0.18
#